data_AF-A0A3N5N951-F1
#
_entry.id   AF-A0A3N5N951-F1
#
_cell.length_a   1.000
_cell.length_b   1.000
_cell.length_c   1.000
_cell.angle_alpha   90.00
_cell.angle_beta   90.00
_cell.angle_gamma   90.00
#
_symmetry.space_group_name_H-M   'P 1'
#
loop_
_entity.id
_entity.type
_entity.pdbx_description
1 polymer ?
#
loop_
_entity_poly.entity_id
_entity_poly.type
_entity_poly.pdbx_seq_one_letter_code
_entity_poly.pdbx_strand_id
1 'polypeptide(L)' 'YRAEIYADGEGADYRSNPEPLEIFTREVNAGTQITLELAPGGGAAIRLVPE' A
#
# COMPACT_ATOMS: atom_id res chain seq x y z
N TYR A 1 -13.22 -2.31 9.90
CA TYR A 1 -12.93 -1.24 8.92
C TYR A 1 -12.35 -1.93 7.72
N ARG A 2 -12.79 -1.55 6.53
CA ARG A 2 -12.14 -1.99 5.29
C ARG A 2 -10.99 -1.05 4.97
N ALA A 3 -9.77 -1.57 4.95
CA ALA A 3 -8.60 -0.84 4.49
C ALA A 3 -8.48 -0.98 2.97
N GLU A 4 -8.48 0.14 2.25
CA GLU A 4 -8.07 0.24 0.85
C GLU A 4 -6.62 0.71 0.83
N ILE A 5 -5.71 -0.12 0.30
CA ILE A 5 -4.27 0.06 0.37
C ILE A 5 -3.74 0.27 -1.05
N TYR A 6 -2.95 1.32 -1.21
CA TYR A 6 -2.26 1.71 -2.43
C TYR A 6 -0.77 1.68 -2.11
N ALA A 7 -0.01 0.76 -2.66
CA ALA A 7 1.40 0.56 -2.34
C ALA A 7 2.24 0.47 -3.62
N ASP A 8 3.54 0.74 -3.49
CA ASP A 8 4.51 0.49 -4.55
C ASP A 8 4.34 -0.94 -5.10
N GLY A 9 4.17 -1.05 -6.42
CA GLY A 9 4.04 -2.35 -7.08
C GLY A 9 5.39 -3.06 -7.21
N GLU A 10 5.35 -4.34 -7.59
CA GLU A 10 6.55 -5.15 -7.76
C GLU A 10 7.57 -4.49 -8.70
N GLY A 11 8.81 -4.35 -8.22
CA GLY A 11 9.90 -3.76 -8.99
C GLY A 11 9.83 -2.24 -9.16
N ALA A 12 9.03 -1.54 -8.36
CA ALA A 12 9.01 -0.07 -8.35
C ALA A 12 10.39 0.51 -8.01
N ASP A 13 10.79 1.54 -8.75
CA ASP A 13 11.96 2.38 -8.48
C ASP A 13 11.74 3.73 -9.16
N TYR A 14 11.91 4.82 -8.42
CA TYR A 14 11.59 6.16 -8.91
C TYR A 14 12.38 6.61 -10.16
N ARG A 15 13.51 5.96 -10.49
CA ARG A 15 14.35 6.34 -11.64
C ARG A 15 14.06 5.51 -12.88
N SER A 16 13.87 4.20 -12.69
CA SER A 16 13.84 3.22 -13.77
C SER A 16 12.47 2.59 -13.99
N ASN A 17 11.60 2.55 -12.98
CA ASN A 17 10.27 1.95 -13.07
C ASN A 17 9.30 2.59 -12.05
N PRO A 18 8.85 3.84 -12.25
CA PRO A 18 8.13 4.61 -11.24
C PRO A 18 6.62 4.34 -11.18
N GLU A 19 6.06 3.61 -12.14
CA GLU A 19 4.62 3.41 -12.33
C GLU A 19 3.98 2.18 -11.67
N PRO A 20 4.71 1.10 -11.27
CA PRO A 20 4.08 -0.04 -10.62
C PRO A 20 3.32 0.37 -9.37
N LEU A 21 2.05 -0.02 -9.32
CA LEU A 21 1.14 0.26 -8.22
C LEU A 21 0.36 -1.01 -7.90
N GLU A 22 0.40 -1.44 -6.64
CA GLU A 22 -0.45 -2.50 -6.13
C GLU A 22 -1.62 -1.89 -5.36
N ILE A 23 -2.84 -2.31 -5.68
CA ILE A 23 -4.06 -1.89 -4.99
C ILE A 23 -4.76 -3.11 -4.45
N PHE A 24 -4.98 -3.16 -3.15
CA PHE A 24 -5.67 -4.27 -2.50
C PHE A 24 -6.48 -3.82 -1.29
N THR A 25 -7.44 -4.66 -0.90
CA THR A 25 -8.32 -4.39 0.24
C THR A 25 -8.16 -5.46 1.31
N ARG A 26 -8.26 -5.05 2.58
CA ARG A 26 -8.17 -5.97 3.72
C ARG A 26 -9.09 -5.52 4.86
N GLU A 27 -9.77 -6.46 5.50
CA GLU A 27 -10.48 -6.20 6.76
C GLU A 27 -9.49 -6.00 7.91
N VAL A 28 -9.66 -4.90 8.66
CA VAL A 28 -8.75 -4.50 9.73
C VAL A 28 -9.50 -4.03 10.99
N ASN A 29 -8.79 -4.15 12.11
CA ASN A 29 -9.18 -3.64 13.41
C ASN A 29 -7.98 -2.93 14.09
N ALA A 30 -8.18 -2.37 15.29
CA ALA A 30 -7.15 -1.61 16.00
C ALA A 30 -5.89 -2.43 16.37
N GLY A 31 -5.97 -3.77 16.41
CA GLY A 31 -4.82 -4.65 16.65
C GLY A 31 -4.15 -5.16 15.38
N THR A 32 -4.67 -4.81 14.20
CA THR A 32 -4.11 -5.29 12.93
C THR A 32 -2.80 -4.59 12.63
N GLN A 33 -1.77 -5.37 12.36
CA GLN A 33 -0.48 -4.87 11.88
C GLN A 33 -0.37 -5.17 10.37
N ILE A 34 0.18 -4.20 9.64
CA ILE A 34 0.40 -4.29 8.19
C ILE A 34 1.86 -3.95 7.94
N THR A 35 2.56 -4.86 7.27
CA THR A 35 3.91 -4.61 6.75
C THR A 35 3.77 -4.07 5.33
N LEU A 36 4.46 -2.96 5.04
CA LEU A 36 4.48 -2.31 3.73
C LEU A 36 5.92 -2.33 3.24
N GLU A 37 6.13 -2.85 2.03
CA GLU A 37 7.41 -2.75 1.35
C GLU A 37 7.43 -1.45 0.56
N LEU A 38 8.40 -0.58 0.86
CA LEU A 38 8.54 0.72 0.20
C LEU A 38 9.72 0.67 -0.76
N ALA A 39 9.45 0.97 -2.02
CA ALA A 39 10.48 1.12 -3.03
C ALA A 39 11.31 2.39 -2.78
N PRO A 40 12.54 2.47 -3.33
CA PRO A 40 13.33 3.70 -3.27
C PRO A 40 12.56 4.90 -3.82
N GLY A 41 12.34 5.91 -2.97
CA GLY A 41 11.61 7.13 -3.34
C GLY A 41 10.09 6.94 -3.55
N GLY A 42 9.55 5.76 -3.25
CA GLY A 42 8.13 5.43 -3.35
C GLY A 42 7.35 5.71 -2.07
N GLY A 43 6.26 4.97 -1.86
CA GLY A 43 5.42 5.11 -0.70
C GLY A 43 4.20 4.20 -0.68
N ALA A 44 3.34 4.44 0.29
CA ALA A 44 2.04 3.80 0.39
C ALA A 44 1.00 4.75 0.98
N ALA A 45 -0.26 4.55 0.62
CA ALA A 45 -1.41 5.25 1.17
C ALA A 45 -2.48 4.23 1.61
N ILE A 46 -3.12 4.48 2.75
CA ILE A 46 -4.18 3.62 3.29
C ILE A 46 -5.40 4.48 3.59
N ARG A 47 -6.55 4.09 3.05
CA ARG A 47 -7.85 4.64 3.40
C ARG A 47 -8.63 3.64 4.24
N LEU A 48 -9.04 4.05 5.43
CA LEU A 48 -9.91 3.25 6.31
C LEU A 48 -11.36 3.65 6.10
N VAL A 49 -12.16 2.73 5.59
CA VAL A 49 -13.61 2.91 5.38
C VAL A 49 -14.35 2.19 6.51
N PRO A 50 -15.26 2.86 7.25
CA PRO A 50 -16.16 2.17 8.18
C PRO A 50 -17.01 1.15 7.42
N GLU A 51 -17.16 -0.06 7.97
CA GLU A 51 -18.15 -1.05 7.50
C GLU A 51 -19.30 -1.15 8.50
#